data_AF-A0A537W625-F1
#
_entry.id   AF-A0A537W625-F1
#
_cell.length_a   1.000
_cell.length_b   1.000
_cell.length_c   1.000
_cell.angle_alpha   90.00
_cell.angle_beta   90.00
_cell.angle_gamma   90.00
#
_symmetry.space_group_name_H-M   'P 1'
#
loop_
_entity.id
_entity.type
_entity.pdbx_description
1 polymer ?
#
loop_
_entity_poly.entity_id
_entity_poly.type
_entity_poly.pdbx_seq_one_letter_code
_entity_poly.pdbx_strand_id
1 'polypeptide(L)'
;NWSFTDAALRGSSYLRLPRILQWFTGNIGFHHIHHLNPRIPNYRLEACHRTIGELQSAPMLTLGSALVAPYYALWDECLGRMVKFP
;
A
#
# COMPACT_ATOMS: atom_id res chain seq x y z
N ASN A 1 -18.02 -14.66 2.67
CA ASN A 1 -17.96 -14.39 1.22
C ASN A 1 -16.70 -13.62 0.91
N TRP A 2 -15.85 -14.16 0.04
CA TRP A 2 -14.60 -13.54 -0.39
C TRP A 2 -14.82 -12.79 -1.72
N SER A 3 -14.16 -11.65 -1.90
CA SER A 3 -14.14 -10.88 -3.17
C SER A 3 -12.72 -10.49 -3.52
N PHE A 4 -12.34 -10.64 -4.79
CA PHE A 4 -11.03 -10.21 -5.31
C PHE A 4 -10.77 -8.73 -5.04
N THR A 5 -11.79 -7.88 -5.21
CA THR A 5 -11.67 -6.44 -5.01
C THR A 5 -11.39 -6.10 -3.55
N ASP A 6 -12.10 -6.75 -2.63
CA ASP A 6 -11.88 -6.58 -1.19
C ASP A 6 -10.51 -7.08 -0.77
N ALA A 7 -10.07 -8.23 -1.30
CA ALA A 7 -8.75 -8.78 -1.04
C ALA A 7 -7.63 -7.85 -1.53
N ALA A 8 -7.76 -7.29 -2.73
CA ALA A 8 -6.78 -6.36 -3.29
C ALA A 8 -6.73 -5.03 -2.52
N LEU A 9 -7.89 -4.47 -2.14
CA LEU A 9 -7.98 -3.17 -1.46
C LEU A 9 -7.62 -3.24 0.02
N ARG A 10 -8.03 -4.31 0.73
CA ARG A 10 -7.79 -4.46 2.19
C ARG A 10 -6.49 -5.20 2.50
N GLY A 11 -5.99 -6.01 1.57
CA GLY A 11 -4.72 -6.73 1.71
C GLY A 11 -3.49 -5.93 1.29
N SER A 12 -3.67 -4.75 0.67
CA SER A 12 -2.59 -3.86 0.24
C SER A 12 -2.61 -2.54 1.02
N SER A 13 -1.52 -1.78 0.93
CA SER A 13 -1.43 -0.44 1.52
C SER A 13 -1.22 0.62 0.43
N TYR A 14 -1.33 1.90 0.81
CA TYR A 14 -0.90 3.03 0.01
C TYR A 14 0.33 3.66 0.65
N LEU A 15 1.46 3.69 -0.07
CA LEU A 15 2.68 4.35 0.41
C LEU A 15 2.71 5.82 -0.02
N ARG A 16 2.53 6.72 0.94
CA ARG A 16 2.60 8.16 0.71
C ARG A 16 4.06 8.62 0.65
N LEU A 17 4.51 8.94 -0.56
CA LEU A 17 5.84 9.45 -0.85
C LEU A 17 5.83 10.98 -1.06
N PRO A 18 6.89 11.70 -0.64
CA PRO A 18 7.15 13.06 -1.10
C PRO A 18 7.26 13.11 -2.64
N ARG A 19 6.92 14.24 -3.26
CA ARG A 19 6.84 14.38 -4.74
C ARG A 19 8.09 13.91 -5.49
N ILE A 20 9.28 14.18 -4.96
CA ILE A 20 10.55 13.76 -5.57
C ILE A 20 10.64 12.23 -5.63
N LEU A 21 10.38 11.55 -4.51
CA LEU A 21 10.41 10.10 -4.44
C LEU A 21 9.24 9.47 -5.20
N GLN A 22 8.07 10.11 -5.20
CA GLN A 22 6.93 9.68 -6.00
C GLN A 22 7.28 9.69 -7.50
N TRP A 23 7.98 10.71 -7.99
CA TRP A 23 8.47 10.77 -9.37
C TRP A 23 9.53 9.70 -9.64
N PHE A 24 10.53 9.57 -8.76
CA PHE A 24 11.64 8.61 -8.94
C PHE A 24 11.14 7.16 -8.96
N THR A 25 10.14 6.85 -8.13
CA THR A 25 9.52 5.52 -8.07
C THR A 25 8.39 5.33 -9.08
N GLY A 26 8.12 6.33 -9.92
CA GLY A 26 7.07 6.28 -10.93
C GLY A 26 5.71 5.94 -10.34
N ASN A 27 5.25 6.65 -9.30
CA ASN A 27 3.93 6.45 -8.67
C ASN A 27 3.66 5.04 -8.10
N ILE A 28 4.67 4.18 -7.90
CA ILE A 28 4.43 2.83 -7.35
C ILE A 28 3.89 2.86 -5.91
N GLY A 29 3.95 4.03 -5.23
CA GLY A 29 3.31 4.22 -3.93
C GLY A 29 1.83 3.84 -3.91
N PHE A 30 1.13 3.97 -5.05
CA PHE A 30 -0.26 3.53 -5.26
C PHE A 30 -0.38 2.04 -5.63
N HIS A 31 0.50 1.18 -5.11
CA HIS A 31 0.56 -0.24 -5.46
C HIS A 31 -0.74 -1.01 -5.19
N HIS A 32 -1.57 -0.57 -4.25
CA HIS A 32 -2.91 -1.14 -4.06
C HIS A 32 -3.80 -1.03 -5.30
N ILE A 33 -3.70 0.07 -6.05
CA ILE A 33 -4.42 0.26 -7.33
C ILE A 33 -3.77 -0.57 -8.43
N HIS A 34 -2.44 -0.67 -8.43
CA HIS A 34 -1.71 -1.50 -9.39
C HIS A 34 -2.03 -2.99 -9.23
N HIS A 35 -2.14 -3.50 -8.00
CA HIS A 35 -2.57 -4.88 -7.73
C HIS A 35 -4.04 -5.10 -8.09
N LEU A 36 -4.91 -4.10 -7.87
CA LEU A 36 -6.32 -4.17 -8.27
C LEU A 36 -6.48 -4.24 -9.80
N ASN A 37 -5.74 -3.43 -10.54
CA ASN A 37 -5.74 -3.43 -12.00
C ASN A 37 -4.35 -3.08 -12.57
N PRO A 38 -3.52 -4.08 -12.89
CA PRO A 38 -2.15 -3.84 -13.37
C PRO A 38 -2.08 -3.23 -14.77
N ARG A 39 -3.21 -3.14 -15.49
CA ARG A 39 -3.27 -2.47 -16.81
C ARG A 39 -3.26 -0.95 -16.70
N ILE A 40 -3.50 -0.38 -15.52
CA ILE A 40 -3.44 1.06 -15.32
C ILE A 40 -1.97 1.49 -15.31
N PRO A 41 -1.55 2.37 -16.23
CA PRO A 41 -0.17 2.82 -16.26
C PRO A 41 0.12 3.71 -15.05
N ASN A 42 1.36 3.64 -14.57
CA ASN A 42 1.83 4.33 -13.36
C ASN A 42 1.47 5.82 -13.27
N TYR A 43 1.57 6.56 -14.38
CA TYR A 43 1.24 7.98 -14.43
C TYR A 43 -0.25 8.30 -14.21
N ARG A 44 -1.15 7.30 -14.29
CA ARG A 44 -2.59 7.44 -13.99
C ARG A 44 -2.99 6.99 -12.60
N LEU A 45 -2.14 6.29 -11.86
CA LEU A 45 -2.50 5.74 -10.54
C LEU A 45 -2.90 6.84 -9.54
N GLU A 46 -2.19 7.97 -9.53
CA GLU A 46 -2.53 9.11 -8.67
C GLU A 46 -3.92 9.69 -8.99
N ALA A 47 -4.25 9.81 -10.29
CA ALA A 47 -5.56 10.30 -10.70
C ALA A 47 -6.67 9.34 -10.27
N CYS A 48 -6.48 8.02 -10.48
CA CYS A 48 -7.42 7.00 -10.01
C CYS A 48 -7.66 7.09 -8.50
N HIS A 49 -6.59 7.20 -7.70
CA HIS A 49 -6.69 7.32 -6.24
C HIS A 49 -7.49 8.55 -5.80
N ARG A 50 -7.28 9.69 -6.46
CA ARG A 50 -7.95 10.95 -6.10
C ARG A 50 -9.43 10.97 -6.52
N THR A 51 -9.77 10.31 -7.62
CA THR A 51 -11.13 10.35 -8.20
C THR A 51 -12.07 9.30 -7.63
N ILE A 52 -11.56 8.14 -7.19
CA ILE A 52 -12.40 7.01 -6.73
C ILE A 52 -12.26 6.90 -5.21
N GLY A 53 -13.32 7.24 -4.47
CA GLY A 53 -13.30 7.28 -3.01
C GLY A 53 -12.98 5.93 -2.36
N GLU A 54 -13.45 4.84 -2.96
CA GLU A 54 -13.17 3.47 -2.51
C GLU A 54 -11.68 3.11 -2.57
N LEU A 55 -10.90 3.74 -3.46
CA LEU A 55 -9.46 3.53 -3.55
C LEU A 55 -8.68 4.28 -2.46
N GLN A 56 -9.35 5.11 -1.66
CA GLN A 56 -8.75 5.87 -0.55
C GLN A 56 -8.88 5.14 0.79
N SER A 57 -9.66 4.06 0.86
CA SER A 57 -9.84 3.28 2.10
C SER A 57 -8.66 2.36 2.43
N ALA A 58 -7.68 2.23 1.53
CA ALA A 58 -6.51 1.40 1.78
C ALA A 58 -5.66 1.99 2.93
N PRO A 59 -5.08 1.17 3.81
CA PRO A 59 -4.19 1.62 4.87
C PRO A 59 -3.04 2.49 4.32
N MET A 60 -2.86 3.68 4.89
CA MET A 60 -1.80 4.59 4.48
C MET A 60 -0.51 4.29 5.27
N LEU A 61 0.57 4.01 4.54
CA LEU A 61 1.92 3.97 5.06
C LEU A 61 2.66 5.27 4.74
N THR A 62 3.40 5.76 5.71
CA THR A 62 4.39 6.83 5.52
C THR A 62 5.75 6.25 5.13
N LEU A 63 6.63 7.10 4.60
CA LEU A 63 8.02 6.71 4.33
C LEU A 63 8.71 6.15 5.58
N GLY A 64 8.52 6.78 6.75
CA GLY A 64 9.10 6.31 8.01
C GLY A 64 8.61 4.91 8.39
N SER A 65 7.29 4.68 8.35
CA SER A 65 6.74 3.34 8.61
C SER A 65 7.21 2.30 7.60
N ALA A 66 7.40 2.68 6.33
CA ALA A 66 7.90 1.78 5.29
C ALA A 66 9.36 1.39 5.51
N LEU A 67 10.19 2.29 6.05
CA LEU A 67 11.58 1.98 6.41
C LEU A 67 11.67 1.05 7.63
N VAL A 68 10.69 1.10 8.54
CA VAL A 68 10.64 0.21 9.71
C VAL A 68 9.98 -1.13 9.37
N ALA A 69 9.10 -1.17 8.36
CA ALA A 69 8.32 -2.35 7.99
C ALA A 69 9.14 -3.65 7.82
N PRO A 70 10.31 -3.65 7.16
CA PRO A 70 11.10 -4.88 6.96
C PRO A 70 11.62 -5.50 8.25
N TYR A 71 11.72 -4.73 9.34
CA TYR A 71 12.14 -5.28 10.63
C TYR A 71 11.04 -6.12 11.28
N TYR A 72 9.77 -5.91 10.92
CA TYR A 72 8.65 -6.73 11.40
C TYR A 72 8.62 -8.04 10.60
N ALA A 73 9.29 -9.07 11.12
CA ALA A 73 9.53 -10.32 10.41
C ALA A 73 8.79 -11.53 11.02
N LEU A 74 8.34 -11.44 12.27
CA LEU A 74 7.69 -12.53 13.00
C LEU A 74 6.26 -12.15 13.37
N TRP A 75 5.34 -13.11 13.38
CA TRP A 75 4.00 -12.93 13.95
C TRP A 75 3.98 -13.43 15.39
N ASP A 76 3.66 -12.55 16.34
CA ASP A 76 3.47 -12.91 17.74
C ASP A 76 1.99 -13.25 17.96
N GLU A 77 1.69 -14.53 18.22
CA GLU A 77 0.32 -15.00 18.44
C GLU A 77 -0.31 -14.46 19.72
N CYS A 78 0.48 -14.25 20.77
CA CYS A 78 0.00 -13.72 22.05
C CYS A 78 -0.37 -12.24 21.93
N LEU A 79 0.41 -11.47 21.17
CA LEU A 79 0.18 -10.04 20.96
C LEU A 79 -0.68 -9.73 19.72
N GLY A 80 -0.95 -10.72 18.86
CA GLY A 80 -1.74 -10.57 17.64
C GLY A 80 -1.16 -9.56 16.66
N ARG A 81 0.18 -9.47 16.55
CA ARG A 81 0.85 -8.47 15.70
C ARG A 81 2.19 -8.96 15.18
N MET A 82 2.70 -8.29 14.14
CA MET A 82 4.08 -8.51 13.71
C MET A 82 5.07 -7.87 14.70
N VAL A 83 6.18 -8.56 14.97
CA VAL A 83 7.28 -8.14 15.85
C VAL A 83 8.63 -8.27 15.14
N LYS A 84 9.64 -7.62 15.70
CA LYS A 84 11.02 -7.67 15.19
C LYS A 84 11.73 -8.91 15.67
N PHE A 85 12.84 -9.27 15.02
CA PHE A 85 13.78 -10.22 15.62
C PHE A 85 14.25 -9.70 16.99
N PRO A 86 14.45 -10.58 17.98
CA PRO A 86 15.02 -10.22 19.28
C PRO A 86 16.36 -9.51 19.17
#